data_AF-Q30SJ4-F1
#
_entry.id   AF-Q30SJ4-F1
#
_cell.length_a   1.000
_cell.length_b   1.000
_cell.length_c   1.000
_cell.angle_alpha   90.00
_cell.angle_beta   90.00
_cell.angle_gamma   90.00
#
_symmetry.space_group_name_H-M   'P 1'
#
loop_
_entity.id
_entity.type
_entity.pdbx_description
1 polymer ?
#
loop_
_entity_poly.entity_id
_entity_poly.type
_entity_poly.pdbx_seq_one_letter_code
_entity_poly.pdbx_strand_id
1 'polypeptide(L)'
;MNSVEILKEEILKAQKNGDIASLYVLERRAHEVFDEDTLGSYYANILDLALERLTDTLESHRAMDMEEVQDFATLRALYEYAIENYSAGKISDASALFEVLSGLSNSNEFSDALKIHALASEKDISLDNFIDNIADLDATSEAGTFYISCFKTKEAQKLLENSQIDGE
;
A
#
# COMPACT_ATOMS: atom_id res chain seq x y z
N MET A 1 -18.99 23.41 18.45
CA MET A 1 -17.76 22.93 17.80
C MET A 1 -17.75 23.39 16.37
N ASN A 2 -16.59 23.78 15.85
CA ASN A 2 -16.42 24.02 14.41
C ASN A 2 -16.17 22.70 13.66
N SER A 3 -16.17 22.73 12.32
CA SER A 3 -15.97 21.53 11.49
C SER A 3 -14.64 20.83 11.73
N VAL A 4 -13.59 21.57 12.06
CA VAL A 4 -12.24 21.06 12.39
C VAL A 4 -12.28 20.24 13.68
N GLU A 5 -12.89 20.75 14.73
CA GLU A 5 -13.01 20.06 16.02
C GLU A 5 -13.82 18.76 15.89
N ILE A 6 -14.91 18.79 15.13
CA ILE A 6 -15.75 17.59 14.89
C ILE A 6 -14.93 16.51 14.18
N LEU A 7 -14.20 16.89 13.14
CA LEU A 7 -13.35 15.95 12.40
C LEU A 7 -12.24 15.37 13.29
N LYS A 8 -11.59 16.20 14.11
CA LYS A 8 -10.56 15.72 15.05
C LYS A 8 -11.12 14.74 16.07
N GLU A 9 -12.35 14.93 16.56
CA GLU A 9 -13.00 13.97 17.47
C GLU A 9 -13.33 12.64 16.78
N GLU A 10 -13.82 12.67 15.54
CA GLU A 10 -14.10 11.47 14.74
C GLU A 10 -12.82 10.67 14.47
N ILE A 11 -11.74 11.37 14.09
CA ILE A 11 -10.41 10.76 13.89
C ILE A 11 -9.88 10.17 15.19
N LEU A 12 -9.93 10.91 16.29
CA LEU A 12 -9.47 10.41 17.59
C LEU A 12 -10.25 9.16 18.03
N LYS A 13 -11.56 9.11 17.73
CA LYS A 13 -12.38 7.92 18.01
C LYS A 13 -11.96 6.73 17.14
N ALA A 14 -11.76 6.93 15.85
CA ALA A 14 -11.30 5.88 14.94
C ALA A 14 -9.91 5.36 15.35
N GLN A 15 -8.97 6.25 15.67
CA GLN A 15 -7.63 5.91 16.15
C GLN A 15 -7.68 5.05 17.42
N LYS A 16 -8.46 5.45 18.43
CA LYS A 16 -8.61 4.70 19.68
C LYS A 16 -9.18 3.30 19.49
N ASN A 17 -9.95 3.10 18.42
CA ASN A 17 -10.55 1.81 18.09
C ASN A 17 -9.69 0.98 17.13
N GLY A 18 -8.53 1.48 16.69
CA GLY A 18 -7.73 0.84 15.65
C GLY A 18 -8.47 0.71 14.31
N ASP A 19 -9.42 1.60 14.03
CA ASP A 19 -10.32 1.52 12.89
C ASP A 19 -9.74 2.29 11.69
N ILE A 20 -8.84 1.62 10.97
CA ILE A 20 -8.12 2.17 9.82
C ILE A 20 -9.09 2.48 8.67
N ALA A 21 -10.10 1.63 8.47
CA ALA A 21 -11.09 1.85 7.42
C ALA A 21 -11.89 3.15 7.64
N SER A 22 -12.33 3.41 8.87
CA SER A 22 -12.99 4.68 9.21
C SER A 22 -12.06 5.87 9.03
N LEU A 23 -10.75 5.72 9.30
CA LEU A 23 -9.79 6.78 8.98
C LEU A 23 -9.82 7.08 7.49
N TYR A 24 -9.70 6.10 6.59
CA TYR A 24 -9.79 6.35 5.14
C TYR A 24 -11.15 6.94 4.69
N VAL A 25 -12.26 6.63 5.37
CA VAL A 25 -13.56 7.30 5.09
C VAL A 25 -13.50 8.80 5.37
N LEU A 26 -12.72 9.23 6.37
CA LEU A 26 -12.56 10.62 6.78
C LEU A 26 -11.51 11.38 5.94
N GLU A 27 -10.74 10.67 5.09
CA GLU A 27 -9.59 11.19 4.34
C GLU A 27 -9.93 12.44 3.54
N ARG A 28 -11.01 12.42 2.75
CA ARG A 28 -11.42 13.59 1.95
C ARG A 28 -11.66 14.83 2.81
N ARG A 29 -12.32 14.66 3.96
CA ARG A 29 -12.57 15.77 4.89
C ARG A 29 -11.28 16.25 5.56
N ALA A 30 -10.34 15.34 5.83
CA ALA A 30 -9.01 15.71 6.33
C ALA A 30 -8.28 16.60 5.32
N HIS A 31 -8.26 16.22 4.04
CA HIS A 31 -7.67 17.04 2.95
C HIS A 31 -8.31 18.42 2.81
N GLU A 32 -9.63 18.53 2.98
CA GLU A 32 -10.34 19.80 2.84
C GLU A 32 -10.10 20.78 4.00
N VAL A 33 -9.73 20.26 5.18
CA VAL A 33 -9.80 20.99 6.45
C VAL A 33 -8.44 21.18 7.11
N PHE A 34 -7.53 20.23 6.95
CA PHE A 34 -6.22 20.24 7.60
C PHE A 34 -5.16 20.93 6.74
N ASP A 35 -4.19 21.54 7.41
CA ASP A 35 -2.94 21.95 6.79
C ASP A 35 -2.06 20.72 6.52
N GLU A 36 -0.99 20.93 5.74
CA GLU A 36 -0.06 19.87 5.32
C GLU A 36 0.58 19.14 6.51
N ASP A 37 0.99 19.86 7.55
CA ASP A 37 1.60 19.27 8.75
C ASP A 37 0.61 18.37 9.52
N THR A 38 -0.64 18.83 9.67
CA THR A 38 -1.70 18.06 10.34
C THR A 38 -2.11 16.86 9.49
N LEU A 39 -2.15 17.02 8.16
CA LEU A 39 -2.46 15.94 7.23
C LEU A 39 -1.35 14.87 7.21
N GLY A 40 -0.09 15.27 7.22
CA GLY A 40 1.04 14.36 7.37
C GLY A 40 0.97 13.58 8.68
N SER A 41 0.65 14.25 9.79
CA SER A 41 0.41 13.59 11.08
C SER A 41 -0.76 12.61 11.03
N TYR A 42 -1.81 12.92 10.29
CA TYR A 42 -2.97 12.06 10.12
C TYR A 42 -2.61 10.75 9.38
N TYR A 43 -1.83 10.83 8.29
CA TYR A 43 -1.35 9.63 7.58
C TYR A 43 -0.32 8.84 8.40
N ALA A 44 0.55 9.51 9.16
CA ALA A 44 1.48 8.82 10.07
C ALA A 44 0.72 7.95 11.09
N ASN A 45 -0.41 8.45 11.63
CA ASN A 45 -1.24 7.65 12.55
C ASN A 45 -1.91 6.44 11.85
N ILE A 46 -2.32 6.58 10.58
CA ILE A 46 -2.85 5.45 9.80
C ILE A 46 -1.76 4.38 9.65
N LEU A 47 -0.54 4.80 9.32
CA LEU A 47 0.61 3.91 9.16
C LEU A 47 0.96 3.21 10.47
N ASP A 48 1.01 3.92 11.60
CA ASP A 48 1.34 3.33 12.90
C ASP A 48 0.36 2.18 13.25
N LEU A 49 -0.95 2.39 13.04
CA LEU A 49 -1.96 1.36 13.25
C LEU A 49 -1.82 0.19 12.26
N ALA A 50 -1.48 0.47 11.01
CA ALA A 50 -1.27 -0.56 9.99
C ALA A 50 -0.05 -1.44 10.31
N LEU A 51 1.04 -0.83 10.81
CA LEU A 51 2.23 -1.53 11.26
C LEU A 51 1.96 -2.40 12.50
N GLU A 52 1.18 -1.91 13.46
CA GLU A 52 0.74 -2.71 14.62
C GLU A 52 -0.05 -3.94 14.16
N ARG A 53 -1.04 -3.75 13.28
CA ARG A 53 -1.81 -4.86 12.70
C ARG A 53 -0.97 -5.82 11.86
N LEU A 54 0.04 -5.33 11.16
CA LEU A 54 1.00 -6.17 10.44
C LEU A 54 1.74 -7.08 11.42
N THR A 55 2.27 -6.54 12.52
CA THR A 55 2.93 -7.33 13.56
C THR A 55 2.01 -8.40 14.13
N ASP A 56 0.79 -8.04 14.54
CA ASP A 56 -0.19 -8.99 15.08
C ASP A 56 -0.53 -10.11 14.08
N THR A 57 -0.62 -9.77 12.80
CA THR A 57 -0.93 -10.72 11.72
C THR A 57 0.21 -11.73 11.53
N LEU A 58 1.46 -11.25 11.53
CA LEU A 58 2.64 -12.10 11.44
C LEU A 58 2.77 -13.02 12.66
N GLU A 59 2.57 -12.50 13.88
CA GLU A 59 2.63 -13.28 15.12
C GLU A 59 1.53 -14.35 15.20
N SER A 60 0.33 -14.01 14.73
CA SER A 60 -0.80 -14.95 14.69
C SER A 60 -0.75 -15.95 13.53
N HIS A 61 0.27 -15.87 12.65
CA HIS A 61 0.44 -16.74 11.49
C HIS A 61 -0.81 -16.79 10.59
N ARG A 62 -1.52 -15.67 10.50
CA ARG A 62 -2.72 -15.53 9.67
C ARG A 62 -2.36 -14.79 8.38
N ALA A 63 -3.14 -15.02 7.32
CA ALA A 63 -3.14 -14.12 6.18
C ALA A 63 -4.13 -12.97 6.42
N MET A 64 -3.89 -11.82 5.80
CA MET A 64 -4.86 -10.74 5.70
C MET A 64 -5.88 -11.05 4.61
N ASP A 65 -7.15 -10.86 4.94
CA ASP A 65 -8.26 -11.11 4.03
C ASP A 65 -8.69 -9.82 3.32
N MET A 66 -8.56 -9.78 1.99
CA MET A 66 -8.96 -8.62 1.19
C MET A 66 -10.47 -8.36 1.19
N GLU A 67 -11.29 -9.33 1.61
CA GLU A 67 -12.73 -9.14 1.80
C GLU A 67 -13.09 -8.59 3.20
N GLU A 68 -12.15 -8.64 4.15
CA GLU A 68 -12.32 -8.04 5.49
C GLU A 68 -11.89 -6.58 5.45
N VAL A 69 -12.78 -5.70 5.92
CA VAL A 69 -12.67 -4.25 5.74
C VAL A 69 -11.41 -3.66 6.40
N GLN A 70 -11.03 -4.14 7.59
CA GLN A 70 -9.84 -3.64 8.28
C GLN A 70 -8.56 -4.17 7.65
N ASP A 71 -8.51 -5.44 7.27
CA ASP A 71 -7.37 -6.05 6.58
C ASP A 71 -7.15 -5.40 5.21
N PHE A 72 -8.22 -5.15 4.44
CA PHE A 72 -8.16 -4.36 3.21
C PHE A 72 -7.56 -2.97 3.46
N ALA A 73 -8.06 -2.25 4.47
CA ALA A 73 -7.55 -0.91 4.80
C ALA A 73 -6.09 -0.95 5.30
N THR A 74 -5.69 -2.02 5.99
CA THR A 74 -4.32 -2.25 6.46
C THR A 74 -3.39 -2.49 5.27
N LEU A 75 -3.77 -3.39 4.35
CA LEU A 75 -2.99 -3.67 3.14
C LEU A 75 -2.83 -2.41 2.27
N ARG A 76 -3.88 -1.59 2.17
CA ARG A 76 -3.81 -0.28 1.49
C ARG A 76 -2.77 0.63 2.12
N ALA A 77 -2.81 0.83 3.44
CA ALA A 77 -1.87 1.71 4.14
C ALA A 77 -0.40 1.25 3.98
N LEU A 78 -0.16 -0.05 4.07
CA LEU A 78 1.18 -0.62 3.91
C LEU A 78 1.66 -0.52 2.46
N TYR A 79 0.78 -0.71 1.48
CA TYR A 79 1.11 -0.51 0.06
C TYR A 79 1.45 0.96 -0.25
N GLU A 80 0.66 1.91 0.24
CA GLU A 80 0.92 3.34 0.09
C GLU A 80 2.28 3.72 0.69
N TYR A 81 2.61 3.18 1.86
CA TYR A 81 3.92 3.36 2.49
C TYR A 81 5.06 2.73 1.67
N ALA A 82 4.86 1.56 1.07
CA ALA A 82 5.84 0.96 0.17
C ALA A 82 6.10 1.85 -1.06
N ILE A 83 5.03 2.39 -1.67
CA ILE A 83 5.12 3.33 -2.80
C ILE A 83 5.80 4.64 -2.40
N GLU A 84 5.55 5.18 -1.21
CA GLU A 84 6.23 6.36 -0.71
C GLU A 84 7.75 6.14 -0.61
N ASN A 85 8.16 5.01 -0.02
CA ASN A 85 9.59 4.64 0.04
C ASN A 85 10.18 4.45 -1.36
N TYR A 86 9.42 3.84 -2.28
CA TYR A 86 9.84 3.66 -3.66
C TYR A 86 10.06 5.02 -4.37
N SER A 87 9.10 5.92 -4.25
CA SER A 87 9.15 7.29 -4.78
C SER A 87 10.33 8.09 -4.18
N ALA A 88 10.62 7.88 -2.89
CA ALA A 88 11.75 8.49 -2.20
C ALA A 88 13.13 7.89 -2.56
N GLY A 89 13.18 6.89 -3.45
CA GLY A 89 14.41 6.19 -3.83
C GLY A 89 14.95 5.25 -2.75
N LYS A 90 14.16 4.93 -1.72
CA LYS A 90 14.49 3.92 -0.70
C LYS A 90 14.12 2.53 -1.22
N ILE A 91 14.78 2.16 -2.32
CA ILE A 91 14.45 0.99 -3.14
C ILE A 91 14.45 -0.31 -2.34
N SER A 92 15.46 -0.51 -1.47
CA SER A 92 15.55 -1.73 -0.65
C SER A 92 14.39 -1.85 0.33
N ASP A 93 13.97 -0.75 0.96
CA ASP A 93 12.87 -0.75 1.93
C ASP A 93 11.53 -1.01 1.24
N ALA A 94 11.32 -0.39 0.07
CA ALA A 94 10.15 -0.60 -0.75
C ALA A 94 10.05 -2.06 -1.23
N SER A 95 11.14 -2.60 -1.78
CA SER A 95 11.19 -3.98 -2.28
C SER A 95 10.86 -4.99 -1.19
N ALA A 96 11.49 -4.87 -0.02
CA ALA A 96 11.24 -5.75 1.11
C ALA A 96 9.78 -5.67 1.58
N LEU A 97 9.20 -4.48 1.62
CA LEU A 97 7.80 -4.31 2.01
C LEU A 97 6.84 -4.91 0.98
N PHE A 98 7.10 -4.73 -0.32
CA PHE A 98 6.29 -5.38 -1.37
C PHE A 98 6.36 -6.90 -1.28
N GLU A 99 7.54 -7.46 -1.02
CA GLU A 99 7.72 -8.90 -0.84
C GLU A 99 6.92 -9.41 0.37
N VAL A 100 7.03 -8.75 1.53
CA VAL A 100 6.25 -9.09 2.73
C VAL A 100 4.75 -9.05 2.45
N LEU A 101 4.25 -7.98 1.82
CA LEU A 101 2.83 -7.84 1.50
C LEU A 101 2.36 -8.90 0.50
N SER A 102 3.21 -9.30 -0.44
CA SER A 102 2.89 -10.38 -1.39
C SER A 102 2.67 -11.73 -0.70
N GLY A 103 3.35 -11.99 0.41
CA GLY A 103 3.19 -13.22 1.20
C GLY A 103 2.11 -13.15 2.28
N LEU A 104 1.61 -11.95 2.59
CA LEU A 104 0.70 -11.73 3.73
C LEU A 104 -0.78 -11.79 3.36
N SER A 105 -1.14 -11.49 2.11
CA SER A 105 -2.55 -11.49 1.67
C SER A 105 -3.01 -12.88 1.23
N ASN A 106 -4.31 -13.14 1.36
CA ASN A 106 -4.96 -14.32 0.77
C ASN A 106 -5.35 -14.14 -0.72
N SER A 107 -5.24 -12.93 -1.27
CA SER A 107 -5.56 -12.65 -2.68
C SER A 107 -4.36 -12.92 -3.58
N ASN A 108 -4.49 -13.90 -4.46
CA ASN A 108 -3.45 -14.21 -5.44
C ASN A 108 -3.20 -13.03 -6.38
N GLU A 109 -4.24 -12.30 -6.78
CA GLU A 109 -4.14 -11.15 -7.66
C GLU A 109 -3.30 -10.03 -7.03
N PHE A 110 -3.55 -9.71 -5.76
CA PHE A 110 -2.75 -8.75 -5.01
C PHE A 110 -1.31 -9.25 -4.84
N SER A 111 -1.14 -10.49 -4.39
CA SER A 111 0.17 -11.10 -4.20
C SER A 111 1.02 -11.10 -5.46
N ASP A 112 0.44 -11.47 -6.62
CA ASP A 112 1.16 -11.53 -7.88
C ASP A 112 1.50 -10.13 -8.42
N ALA A 113 0.62 -9.14 -8.24
CA ALA A 113 0.95 -7.76 -8.56
C ALA A 113 2.11 -7.24 -7.71
N LEU A 114 2.12 -7.52 -6.42
CA LEU A 114 3.16 -7.06 -5.48
C LEU A 114 4.52 -7.71 -5.74
N LYS A 115 4.57 -8.96 -6.21
CA LYS A 115 5.82 -9.58 -6.69
C LYS A 115 6.44 -8.79 -7.84
N ILE A 116 5.62 -8.29 -8.77
CA ILE A 116 6.12 -7.46 -9.89
C ILE A 116 6.69 -6.13 -9.37
N HIS A 117 6.08 -5.51 -8.35
CA HIS A 117 6.63 -4.31 -7.73
C HIS A 117 7.96 -4.59 -7.05
N ALA A 118 8.02 -5.65 -6.22
CA ALA A 118 9.23 -6.08 -5.53
C ALA A 118 10.37 -6.27 -6.53
N LEU A 119 10.17 -7.10 -7.56
CA LEU A 119 11.16 -7.37 -8.60
C LEU A 119 11.60 -6.11 -9.37
N ALA A 120 10.67 -5.19 -9.67
CA ALA A 120 11.00 -3.96 -10.37
C ALA A 120 11.91 -3.09 -9.51
N SER A 121 11.55 -2.91 -8.24
CA SER A 121 12.37 -2.17 -7.29
C SER A 121 13.72 -2.86 -7.04
N GLU A 122 13.76 -4.18 -6.83
CA GLU A 122 15.01 -4.92 -6.64
C GLU A 122 15.99 -4.77 -7.81
N LYS A 123 15.48 -4.64 -9.04
CA LYS A 123 16.27 -4.37 -10.24
C LYS A 123 16.61 -2.87 -10.45
N ASP A 124 16.46 -2.05 -9.41
CA ASP A 124 16.75 -0.61 -9.37
C ASP A 124 16.01 0.19 -10.46
N ILE A 125 14.84 -0.31 -10.89
CA ILE A 125 13.94 0.44 -11.76
C ILE A 125 13.33 1.54 -10.89
N SER A 126 13.37 2.80 -11.31
CA SER A 126 12.69 3.88 -10.55
C SER A 126 11.17 3.77 -10.67
N LEU A 127 10.43 4.32 -9.71
CA LEU A 127 8.96 4.34 -9.75
C LEU A 127 8.43 4.99 -11.05
N ASP A 128 9.03 6.09 -11.50
CA ASP A 128 8.66 6.74 -12.77
C ASP A 128 8.82 5.78 -13.95
N ASN A 129 9.96 5.10 -14.05
CA ASN A 129 10.21 4.14 -15.14
C ASN A 129 9.28 2.93 -15.06
N PHE A 130 8.96 2.47 -13.85
CA PHE A 130 7.99 1.41 -13.62
C PHE A 130 6.60 1.82 -14.11
N ILE A 131 6.15 3.02 -13.74
CA ILE A 131 4.86 3.57 -14.17
C ILE A 131 4.81 3.73 -15.70
N ASP A 132 5.85 4.31 -16.29
CA ASP A 132 5.87 4.64 -17.71
C ASP A 132 6.00 3.39 -18.60
N ASN A 133 6.73 2.37 -18.16
CA ASN A 133 7.13 1.26 -19.03
C ASN A 133 6.57 -0.09 -18.64
N ILE A 134 6.18 -0.31 -17.38
CA ILE A 134 5.75 -1.63 -16.89
C ILE A 134 4.28 -1.61 -16.45
N ALA A 135 3.87 -0.61 -15.69
CA ALA A 135 2.49 -0.47 -15.24
C ALA A 135 1.55 -0.17 -16.40
N ASP A 136 0.33 -0.69 -16.30
CA ASP A 136 -0.82 -0.29 -17.11
C ASP A 136 -1.80 0.45 -16.22
N LEU A 137 -1.63 1.78 -16.12
CA LEU A 137 -2.44 2.63 -15.24
C LEU A 137 -3.89 2.76 -15.71
N ASP A 138 -4.14 2.70 -17.02
CA ASP A 138 -5.50 2.77 -17.56
C ASP A 138 -6.27 1.50 -17.15
N ALA A 139 -5.69 0.32 -17.39
CA ALA A 139 -6.30 -0.94 -16.98
C ALA A 139 -6.40 -1.08 -15.45
N THR A 140 -5.40 -0.59 -14.71
CA THR A 140 -5.46 -0.54 -13.23
C THR A 140 -6.63 0.33 -12.76
N SER A 141 -6.80 1.52 -13.36
CA SER A 141 -7.90 2.41 -13.01
C SER A 141 -9.26 1.79 -13.35
N GLU A 142 -9.38 1.06 -14.45
CA GLU A 142 -10.60 0.32 -14.80
C GLU A 142 -10.89 -0.83 -13.82
N ALA A 143 -9.85 -1.48 -13.31
CA ALA A 143 -9.95 -2.52 -12.29
C ALA A 143 -10.40 -1.97 -10.92
N GLY A 144 -10.17 -0.68 -10.66
CA GLY A 144 -10.62 0.00 -9.44
C GLY A 144 -9.88 -0.44 -8.18
N THR A 145 -8.64 -0.91 -8.31
CA THR A 145 -7.77 -1.34 -7.23
C THR A 145 -7.04 -0.14 -6.59
N PHE A 146 -6.69 -0.26 -5.30
CA PHE A 146 -5.86 0.75 -4.62
C PHE A 146 -4.35 0.62 -4.94
N TYR A 147 -3.98 -0.45 -5.66
CA TYR A 147 -2.62 -0.82 -6.00
C TYR A 147 -2.49 -1.01 -7.51
N ILE A 148 -1.30 -0.85 -8.07
CA ILE A 148 -1.06 -1.06 -9.50
C ILE A 148 -1.23 -2.55 -9.80
N SER A 149 -2.39 -2.95 -10.33
CA SER A 149 -2.75 -4.36 -10.50
C SER A 149 -2.56 -4.88 -11.92
N CYS A 150 -2.37 -3.98 -12.89
CA CYS A 150 -2.27 -4.32 -14.30
C CYS A 150 -0.93 -3.88 -14.88
N PHE A 151 -0.37 -4.71 -15.77
CA PHE A 151 0.96 -4.52 -16.31
C PHE A 151 1.01 -4.80 -17.81
N LYS A 152 1.87 -4.07 -18.50
CA LYS A 152 2.20 -4.30 -19.90
C LYS A 152 2.86 -5.67 -20.03
N THR A 153 2.16 -6.60 -20.66
CA THR A 153 2.45 -8.04 -20.57
C THR A 153 3.89 -8.40 -20.96
N LYS A 154 4.45 -7.75 -21.99
CA LYS A 154 5.81 -8.08 -22.46
C LYS A 154 6.88 -7.66 -21.46
N GLU A 155 6.73 -6.50 -20.86
CA GLU A 155 7.68 -5.89 -19.93
C GLU A 155 7.63 -6.59 -18.58
N ALA A 156 6.42 -6.90 -18.09
CA ALA A 156 6.24 -7.71 -16.89
C ALA A 156 6.77 -9.14 -17.05
N GLN A 157 6.53 -9.80 -18.20
CA GLN A 157 7.08 -11.13 -18.45
C GLN A 157 8.61 -11.15 -18.44
N LYS A 158 9.27 -10.16 -19.08
CA LYS A 158 10.74 -10.05 -19.02
C LYS A 158 11.26 -9.91 -17.59
N LEU A 159 10.53 -9.19 -16.74
CA LEU A 159 10.91 -9.02 -15.34
C LEU A 159 10.88 -10.35 -14.58
N LEU A 160 9.82 -11.14 -14.79
CA LEU A 160 9.60 -12.45 -14.17
C LEU A 160 10.55 -13.54 -14.69
N GLU A 161 10.88 -13.53 -15.98
CA GLU A 161 11.82 -14.48 -16.58
C GLU A 161 13.24 -14.26 -16.07
N ASN A 162 13.67 -13.00 -15.95
CA ASN A 162 15.01 -12.68 -15.48
C ASN A 162 15.22 -13.01 -14.00
N SER A 163 14.17 -12.98 -13.16
CA SER A 163 14.30 -13.34 -11.74
C SER A 163 14.46 -14.84 -11.50
N GLN A 164 14.03 -15.69 -12.44
CA GLN A 164 14.21 -17.14 -12.34
C GLN A 164 15.65 -17.59 -12.66
N ILE A 165 16.39 -16.78 -13.43
CA ILE A 165 17.78 -17.07 -13.82
C ILE A 165 18.77 -16.73 -12.71
N ASP A 166 18.47 -15.72 -11.88
CA ASP A 166 19.34 -15.26 -10.80
C ASP A 166 19.28 -16.16 -9.53
N GLY A 167 18.37 -17.15 -9.50
CA GLY A 167 18.15 -18.09 -8.39
C GLY A 167 18.67 -19.51 -8.59
N GLU A 168 19.32 -19.82 -9.72
CA GLU A 168 20.04 -21.08 -10.01
C GLU A 168 21.57 -20.90 -9.93
#